data_AF-A0A258M9A0-F1
#
_entry.id   AF-A0A258M9A0-F1
#
_cell.length_a   1.000
_cell.length_b   1.000
_cell.length_c   1.000
_cell.angle_alpha   90.00
_cell.angle_beta   90.00
_cell.angle_gamma   90.00
#
_symmetry.space_group_name_H-M   'P 1'
#
loop_
_entity.id
_entity.type
_entity.pdbx_description
1 polymer ?
#
loop_
_entity_poly.entity_id
_entity_poly.type
_entity_poly.pdbx_seq_one_letter_code
_entity_poly.pdbx_strand_id
1 'polypeptide(L)'
;MFNPSFFQKGLLAGLLLLVQWSVMAQSSNTRIGQLSDQQLTQLWQQTQKEGMSESDVMKVLVQKGLSVGEVNEIKKRIISLQATNPAKFSKKNIIKDTASFMRDSTWVYEVPAIKKTTPYYGFDFFNNPNINFAPNLNMSTPANYVLGANDELTLTISGMNENTNTAVVTREGNYEIPRAGLVNVQGLTIEQAKAKIKKKLLMAYPALASGRTQLHLSLGNVRTIKVTIIGEAQSPGDYTVSSLSSFFNVLYLSGGPSDAGSLRKIELIRA
;
A
#
# COMPACT_ATOMS: atom_id res chain seq x y z
N MET A 1 8.08 33.84 1.85
CA MET A 1 7.84 32.63 1.05
C MET A 1 9.19 31.92 0.88
N PHE A 2 9.62 31.17 1.90
CA PHE A 2 10.94 30.53 1.93
C PHE A 2 10.80 29.09 1.43
N ASN A 3 11.55 28.75 0.38
CA ASN A 3 11.49 27.46 -0.29
C ASN A 3 12.35 26.43 0.49
N PRO A 4 11.76 25.43 1.17
CA PRO A 4 12.48 24.50 2.04
C PRO A 4 13.43 23.54 1.29
N SER A 5 13.31 23.44 -0.03
CA SER A 5 14.13 22.54 -0.85
C SER A 5 15.59 23.00 -1.03
N PHE A 6 15.87 24.31 -0.85
CA PHE A 6 17.22 24.85 -0.99
C PHE A 6 18.09 24.58 0.24
N PHE A 7 17.49 24.55 1.43
CA PHE A 7 18.20 24.31 2.69
C PHE A 7 18.59 22.83 2.84
N GLN A 8 17.72 21.89 2.43
CA GLN A 8 18.04 20.45 2.40
C GLN A 8 19.17 20.13 1.42
N LYS A 9 19.24 20.78 0.25
CA LYS A 9 20.32 20.57 -0.74
C LYS A 9 21.67 21.13 -0.26
N GLY A 10 21.69 22.23 0.49
CA GLY A 10 22.89 22.76 1.15
C GLY A 10 23.36 21.90 2.33
N LEU A 11 22.44 21.37 3.12
CA LEU A 11 22.73 20.43 4.23
C LEU A 11 23.31 19.09 3.75
N LEU A 12 22.77 18.54 2.65
CA LEU A 12 23.29 17.32 2.02
C LEU A 12 24.71 17.50 1.45
N ALA A 13 25.08 18.71 1.03
CA ALA A 13 26.41 19.03 0.52
C ALA A 13 27.49 19.09 1.62
N GLY A 14 27.13 19.52 2.84
CA GLY A 14 28.03 19.50 4.01
C GLY A 14 28.41 18.08 4.46
N LEU A 15 27.44 17.17 4.43
CA LEU A 15 27.65 15.73 4.67
C LEU A 15 28.49 15.06 3.57
N LEU A 16 28.57 15.67 2.38
CA LEU A 16 29.38 15.24 1.23
C LEU A 16 30.85 15.68 1.35
N LEU A 17 31.11 16.87 1.89
CA LEU A 17 32.47 17.44 2.03
C LEU A 17 33.31 16.78 3.14
N LEU A 18 32.68 16.32 4.23
CA LEU A 18 33.41 15.64 5.33
C LEU A 18 33.75 14.17 5.03
N VAL A 19 33.00 13.51 4.15
CA VAL A 19 33.43 12.21 3.60
C VAL A 19 34.68 12.42 2.73
N GLN A 20 34.80 13.53 2.01
CA GLN A 20 35.94 13.77 1.13
C GLN A 20 37.27 14.07 1.84
N TRP A 21 37.27 14.68 3.04
CA TRP A 21 38.53 14.98 3.74
C TRP A 21 39.21 13.80 4.44
N SER A 22 38.55 12.64 4.47
CA SER A 22 39.19 11.38 4.88
C SER A 22 39.67 10.54 3.68
N VAL A 23 39.41 11.01 2.44
CA VAL A 23 39.45 10.19 1.23
C VAL A 23 40.52 10.75 0.28
N MET A 24 41.77 10.48 0.63
CA MET A 24 42.86 10.35 -0.35
C MET A 24 43.38 8.91 -0.29
N ALA A 25 42.46 7.93 -0.43
CA ALA A 25 42.75 6.57 -0.87
C ALA A 25 41.43 5.82 -1.11
N GLN A 26 41.16 5.50 -2.37
CA GLN A 26 40.21 4.48 -2.85
C GLN A 26 38.69 4.61 -2.58
N SER A 27 37.99 5.00 -3.65
CA SER A 27 36.70 4.49 -4.12
C SER A 27 35.41 4.80 -3.33
N SER A 28 34.47 5.35 -4.07
CA SER A 28 33.07 5.62 -3.77
C SER A 28 32.24 4.32 -3.61
N ASN A 29 32.37 3.61 -2.48
CA ASN A 29 31.35 2.68 -2.00
C ASN A 29 31.60 2.17 -0.55
N THR A 30 32.06 3.02 0.36
CA THR A 30 32.19 2.61 1.77
C THR A 30 30.81 2.41 2.37
N ARG A 31 30.43 1.15 2.56
CA ARG A 31 29.19 0.73 3.25
C ARG A 31 29.15 1.46 4.59
N ILE A 32 28.18 2.35 4.79
CA ILE A 32 28.01 3.12 6.03
C ILE A 32 27.84 2.17 7.25
N GLY A 33 27.43 0.91 7.03
CA GLY A 33 27.44 -0.16 8.04
C GLY A 33 28.83 -0.60 8.54
N GLN A 34 29.93 -0.21 7.87
CA GLN A 34 31.32 -0.55 8.23
C GLN A 34 32.07 0.60 8.91
N LEU A 35 31.40 1.70 9.27
CA LEU A 35 32.04 2.80 9.99
C LEU A 35 32.63 2.32 11.32
N SER A 36 33.84 2.76 11.65
CA SER A 36 34.43 2.57 12.98
C SER A 36 33.65 3.37 14.04
N ASP A 37 33.76 2.98 15.30
CA ASP A 37 33.07 3.66 16.42
C ASP A 37 33.43 5.14 16.54
N GLN A 38 34.68 5.50 16.21
CA GLN A 38 35.13 6.89 16.17
C GLN A 38 34.46 7.67 15.03
N GLN A 39 34.39 7.08 13.83
CA GLN A 39 33.72 7.70 12.69
C GLN A 39 32.22 7.84 12.90
N LEU A 40 31.57 6.83 13.49
CA LEU A 40 30.15 6.86 13.82
C LEU A 40 29.84 7.97 14.85
N THR A 41 30.70 8.13 15.86
CA THR A 41 30.56 9.20 16.86
C THR A 41 30.71 10.59 16.22
N GLN A 42 31.70 10.78 15.34
CA GLN A 42 31.90 12.05 14.63
C GLN A 42 30.75 12.38 13.69
N LEU A 43 30.27 11.38 12.93
CA LEU A 43 29.12 11.51 12.06
C LEU A 43 27.87 11.91 12.87
N TRP A 44 27.60 11.22 13.98
CA TRP A 44 26.48 11.53 14.86
C TRP A 44 26.56 12.93 15.46
N GLN A 45 27.75 13.36 15.90
CA GLN A 45 27.95 14.73 16.41
C GLN A 45 27.67 15.78 15.32
N GLN A 46 28.09 15.51 14.09
CA GLN A 46 27.90 16.43 12.97
C GLN A 46 26.42 16.58 12.62
N THR A 47 25.67 15.48 12.51
CA THR A 47 24.23 15.52 12.22
C THR A 47 23.45 16.26 13.31
N GLN A 48 23.87 16.14 14.57
CA GLN A 48 23.26 16.84 15.69
C GLN A 48 23.62 18.34 15.72
N LYS A 49 24.82 18.74 15.28
CA LYS A 49 25.19 20.16 15.10
C LYS A 49 24.38 20.83 14.00
N GLU A 50 24.02 20.07 12.97
CA GLU A 50 23.17 20.50 11.86
C GLU A 50 21.68 20.57 12.22
N GLY A 51 21.30 20.18 13.45
CA GLY A 51 19.94 20.27 13.96
C GLY A 51 19.00 19.17 13.44
N MET A 52 19.54 18.09 12.85
CA MET A 52 18.73 16.95 12.43
C MET A 52 18.20 16.17 13.64
N SER A 53 16.93 15.78 13.59
CA SER A 53 16.37 14.89 14.60
C SER A 53 16.92 13.46 14.42
N GLU A 54 16.90 12.68 15.49
CA GLU A 54 17.38 11.29 15.48
C GLU A 54 16.68 10.45 14.41
N SER A 55 15.37 10.65 14.21
CA SER A 55 14.58 9.97 13.19
C SER A 55 14.93 10.45 11.79
N ASP A 56 15.16 11.74 11.58
CA ASP A 56 15.57 12.28 10.27
C ASP A 56 16.96 11.77 9.86
N VAL A 57 17.88 11.58 10.82
CA VAL A 57 19.17 10.92 10.55
C VAL A 57 18.95 9.49 10.05
N MET A 58 18.07 8.72 10.70
CA MET A 58 17.75 7.36 10.24
C MET A 58 17.13 7.36 8.84
N LYS A 59 16.20 8.28 8.54
CA LYS A 59 15.62 8.42 7.19
C LYS A 59 16.69 8.70 6.14
N VAL A 60 17.63 9.60 6.41
CA VAL A 60 18.74 9.90 5.49
C VAL A 60 19.65 8.69 5.28
N LEU A 61 19.95 7.93 6.33
CA LEU A 61 20.75 6.70 6.23
C LEU A 61 20.06 5.66 5.33
N VAL A 62 18.76 5.51 5.52
CA VAL A 62 17.92 4.60 4.76
C VAL A 62 17.83 5.02 3.29
N GLN A 63 17.61 6.31 3.01
CA GLN A 63 17.62 6.88 1.66
C GLN A 63 18.97 6.74 0.96
N LYS A 64 20.06 6.65 1.73
CA LYS A 64 21.42 6.36 1.22
C LYS A 64 21.69 4.87 0.98
N GLY A 65 20.68 4.00 1.14
CA GLY A 65 20.72 2.60 0.73
C GLY A 65 21.00 1.61 1.85
N LEU A 66 20.83 1.99 3.12
CA LEU A 66 20.99 1.09 4.25
C LEU A 66 19.72 0.25 4.46
N SER A 67 19.91 -1.04 4.73
CA SER A 67 18.82 -1.94 5.09
C SER A 67 18.29 -1.68 6.50
N VAL A 68 17.08 -2.17 6.78
CA VAL A 68 16.44 -2.09 8.11
C VAL A 68 17.33 -2.72 9.19
N GLY A 69 17.99 -3.84 8.88
CA GLY A 69 18.92 -4.50 9.79
C GLY A 69 20.13 -3.62 10.11
N GLU A 70 20.76 -3.04 9.09
CA GLU A 70 21.94 -2.18 9.26
C GLU A 70 21.64 -0.92 10.07
N VAL A 71 20.47 -0.31 9.86
CA VAL A 71 20.03 0.86 10.63
C VAL A 71 19.79 0.49 12.08
N ASN A 72 19.16 -0.66 12.35
CA ASN A 72 18.96 -1.14 13.72
C ASN A 72 20.29 -1.44 14.44
N GLU A 73 21.28 -1.98 13.75
CA GLU A 73 22.62 -2.16 14.31
C GLU A 73 23.30 -0.81 14.60
N ILE A 74 23.15 0.19 13.73
CA ILE A 74 23.64 1.56 13.97
C ILE A 74 22.97 2.17 15.21
N LYS A 75 21.65 2.03 15.37
CA LYS A 75 20.93 2.50 16.55
C LYS A 75 21.50 1.90 17.84
N LYS A 76 21.70 0.57 17.87
CA LYS A 76 22.32 -0.13 19.01
C LYS A 76 23.71 0.40 19.31
N ARG A 77 24.55 0.56 18.29
CA ARG A 77 25.93 1.06 18.43
C ARG A 77 26.00 2.49 18.97
N ILE A 78 25.10 3.38 18.54
CA ILE A 78 25.05 4.75 19.04
C ILE A 78 24.73 4.75 20.55
N ILE A 79 23.77 3.92 20.98
CA ILE A 79 23.40 3.79 22.39
C ILE A 79 24.56 3.26 23.22
N SER A 80 25.23 2.19 22.76
CA SER A 80 26.37 1.62 23.47
C SER A 80 27.52 2.63 23.57
N LEU A 81 27.78 3.39 22.51
CA LEU A 81 28.82 4.43 22.52
C LEU A 81 28.49 5.58 23.46
N GLN A 82 27.22 5.96 23.60
CA GLN A 82 26.79 6.95 24.59
C GLN A 82 27.00 6.46 26.02
N ALA A 83 26.75 5.18 26.29
CA ALA A 83 26.96 4.57 27.59
C ALA A 83 28.46 4.45 27.95
N THR A 84 29.30 4.06 26.98
CA THR A 84 30.74 3.83 27.21
C THR A 84 31.56 5.11 27.19
N ASN A 85 31.19 6.11 26.38
CA ASN A 85 31.97 7.35 26.18
C ASN A 85 31.10 8.62 26.25
N PRO A 86 30.42 8.90 27.39
CA PRO A 86 29.48 10.00 27.51
C PRO A 86 30.12 11.39 27.28
N ALA A 87 31.40 11.56 27.57
CA ALA A 87 32.14 12.81 27.35
C ALA A 87 32.23 13.21 25.86
N LYS A 88 32.06 12.25 24.94
CA LYS A 88 32.01 12.51 23.50
C LYS A 88 30.60 12.84 23.00
N PHE A 89 29.58 12.85 23.86
CA PHE A 89 28.23 13.26 23.48
C PHE A 89 27.87 14.55 24.21
N SER A 90 27.55 15.60 23.46
CA SER A 90 27.12 16.87 24.07
C SER A 90 25.84 16.65 24.89
N LYS A 91 25.75 17.25 26.09
CA LYS A 91 24.58 17.11 27.00
C LYS A 91 23.24 17.46 26.33
N LYS A 92 23.25 18.27 25.27
CA LYS A 92 22.06 18.63 24.48
C LYS A 92 21.63 17.54 23.49
N ASN A 93 22.55 16.66 23.09
CA ASN A 93 22.44 15.74 21.96
C ASN A 93 22.59 14.26 22.38
N ILE A 94 22.38 13.97 23.67
CA ILE A 94 22.28 12.60 24.19
C ILE A 94 20.86 12.10 23.94
N ILE A 95 20.72 10.85 23.50
CA ILE A 95 19.42 10.20 23.35
C ILE A 95 18.89 9.97 24.77
N LYS A 96 17.91 10.77 25.18
CA LYS A 96 17.35 10.71 26.54
C LYS A 96 16.39 9.54 26.72
N ASP A 97 15.64 9.21 25.67
CA ASP A 97 14.71 8.08 25.65
C ASP A 97 15.18 7.02 24.66
N THR A 98 16.10 6.20 25.16
CA THR A 98 16.70 5.08 24.43
C THR A 98 15.65 4.07 23.97
N ALA A 99 14.59 3.87 24.76
CA ALA A 99 13.55 2.90 24.46
C ALA A 99 12.64 3.37 23.33
N SER A 100 12.29 4.66 23.29
CA SER A 100 11.51 5.23 22.18
C SER A 100 12.35 5.34 20.91
N PHE A 101 13.63 5.69 21.00
CA PHE A 101 14.54 5.71 19.86
C PHE A 101 14.69 4.33 19.19
N MET A 102 14.77 3.25 19.98
CA MET A 102 14.83 1.88 19.44
C MET A 102 13.51 1.41 18.82
N ARG A 103 12.36 1.85 19.38
CA ARG A 103 11.03 1.48 18.89
C ARG A 103 10.57 2.30 17.69
N ASP A 104 11.14 3.49 17.49
CA ASP A 104 10.83 4.33 16.35
C ASP A 104 11.12 3.58 15.05
N SER A 105 10.05 3.34 14.27
CA SER A 105 10.06 2.66 12.97
C SER A 105 9.59 3.60 11.84
N THR A 106 9.43 4.89 12.11
CA THR A 106 8.91 5.87 11.12
C THR A 106 9.81 6.02 9.89
N TRP A 107 11.10 5.72 10.02
CA TRP A 107 12.09 5.73 8.94
C TRP A 107 12.03 4.50 8.02
N VAL A 108 11.34 3.42 8.42
CA VAL A 108 11.25 2.19 7.61
C VAL A 108 10.51 2.44 6.28
N TYR A 109 9.55 3.37 6.28
CA TYR A 109 8.81 3.75 5.08
C TYR A 109 9.64 4.53 4.05
N GLU A 110 10.82 5.02 4.45
CA GLU A 110 11.76 5.74 3.58
C GLU A 110 12.79 4.80 2.94
N VAL A 111 12.75 3.49 3.24
CA VAL A 111 13.61 2.49 2.59
C VAL A 111 13.30 2.54 1.11
N PRO A 112 14.22 3.06 0.26
CA PRO A 112 14.00 3.01 -1.17
C PRO A 112 13.86 1.53 -1.49
N ALA A 113 12.67 1.13 -1.95
CA ALA A 113 12.47 -0.23 -2.42
C ALA A 113 13.60 -0.52 -3.40
N ILE A 114 14.53 -1.40 -3.00
CA ILE A 114 15.71 -1.67 -3.79
C ILE A 114 15.18 -2.21 -5.10
N LYS A 115 15.27 -1.38 -6.15
CA LYS A 115 14.89 -1.79 -7.50
C LYS A 115 15.78 -2.97 -7.83
N LYS A 116 15.23 -4.19 -7.79
CA LYS A 116 15.92 -5.35 -8.34
C LYS A 116 16.05 -5.11 -9.84
N THR A 117 17.19 -4.60 -10.25
CA THR A 117 17.52 -4.45 -11.67
C THR A 117 17.82 -5.83 -12.20
N THR A 118 16.81 -6.48 -12.78
CA THR A 118 17.02 -7.71 -13.54
C THR A 118 17.50 -7.31 -14.94
N PRO A 119 18.35 -8.13 -15.60
CA PRO A 119 18.73 -7.88 -17.00
C PRO A 119 17.58 -8.20 -17.97
N TYR A 120 16.47 -8.74 -17.47
CA TYR A 120 15.35 -9.21 -18.26
C TYR A 120 14.30 -8.10 -18.41
N TYR A 121 14.01 -7.75 -19.66
CA TYR A 121 13.01 -6.73 -19.99
C TYR A 121 11.64 -7.05 -19.37
N GLY A 122 11.00 -6.06 -18.76
CA GLY A 122 9.62 -6.11 -18.26
C GLY A 122 9.48 -6.49 -16.79
N PHE A 123 10.51 -7.04 -16.15
CA PHE A 123 10.50 -7.31 -14.70
C PHE A 123 10.54 -6.02 -13.87
N ASP A 124 11.13 -4.96 -14.43
CA ASP A 124 11.13 -3.62 -13.87
C ASP A 124 9.72 -3.03 -13.71
N PHE A 125 8.75 -3.55 -14.46
CA PHE A 125 7.35 -3.15 -14.34
C PHE A 125 6.80 -3.35 -12.92
N PHE A 126 7.15 -4.45 -12.27
CA PHE A 126 6.64 -4.81 -10.93
C PHE A 126 7.40 -4.15 -9.77
N ASN A 127 8.43 -3.36 -10.08
CA ASN A 127 9.33 -2.76 -9.09
C ASN A 127 8.90 -1.34 -8.62
N ASN A 128 7.69 -0.86 -8.95
CA ASN A 128 7.24 0.46 -8.52
C ASN A 128 6.57 0.39 -7.12
N PRO A 129 7.17 1.01 -6.09
CA PRO A 129 6.64 0.97 -4.72
C PRO A 129 5.40 1.86 -4.51
N ASN A 130 5.09 2.76 -5.44
CA ASN A 130 4.03 3.76 -5.29
C ASN A 130 2.71 3.37 -5.97
N ILE A 131 2.42 2.07 -6.13
CA ILE A 131 1.16 1.67 -6.77
C ILE A 131 0.10 1.33 -5.74
N ASN A 132 -0.94 2.16 -5.71
CA ASN A 132 -2.16 1.88 -4.99
C ASN A 132 -3.23 1.38 -5.99
N PHE A 133 -3.57 0.09 -5.93
CA PHE A 133 -4.65 -0.51 -6.72
C PHE A 133 -5.98 -0.54 -5.97
N ALA A 134 -6.19 0.37 -5.01
CA ALA A 134 -7.49 0.52 -4.38
C ALA A 134 -8.57 0.60 -5.48
N PRO A 135 -9.58 -0.27 -5.46
CA PRO A 135 -10.64 -0.24 -6.46
C PRO A 135 -11.28 1.15 -6.43
N ASN A 136 -11.39 1.80 -7.59
CA ASN A 136 -12.12 3.06 -7.70
C ASN A 136 -13.60 2.77 -7.49
N LEU A 137 -14.09 2.82 -6.25
CA LEU A 137 -15.49 2.59 -5.90
C LEU A 137 -16.44 3.63 -6.53
N ASN A 138 -15.90 4.72 -7.07
CA ASN A 138 -16.65 5.75 -7.81
C ASN A 138 -16.87 5.42 -9.29
N MET A 139 -16.44 4.25 -9.77
CA MET A 139 -16.66 3.83 -11.16
C MET A 139 -18.09 3.31 -11.36
N SER A 140 -18.65 3.53 -12.56
CA SER A 140 -19.92 2.91 -12.94
C SER A 140 -19.86 1.39 -12.76
N THR A 141 -20.95 0.83 -12.24
CA THR A 141 -21.08 -0.60 -11.98
C THR A 141 -20.76 -1.40 -13.25
N PRO A 142 -19.73 -2.27 -13.22
CA PRO A 142 -19.35 -3.05 -14.40
C PRO A 142 -20.49 -3.98 -14.84
N ALA A 143 -20.83 -3.96 -16.12
CA ALA A 143 -21.93 -4.78 -16.66
C ALA A 143 -21.70 -6.29 -16.50
N ASN A 144 -20.44 -6.72 -16.49
CA ASN A 144 -20.02 -8.11 -16.33
C ASN A 144 -19.81 -8.52 -14.86
N TYR A 145 -20.07 -7.64 -13.89
CA TYR A 145 -19.96 -8.00 -12.49
C TYR A 145 -21.03 -9.03 -12.10
N VAL A 146 -20.60 -10.11 -11.45
CA VAL A 146 -21.46 -11.17 -10.95
C VAL A 146 -21.60 -11.04 -9.45
N LEU A 147 -22.84 -10.81 -9.02
CA LEU A 147 -23.19 -10.61 -7.62
C LEU A 147 -22.93 -11.86 -6.78
N GLY A 148 -22.52 -11.63 -5.53
CA GLY A 148 -22.56 -12.66 -4.51
C GLY A 148 -22.60 -12.10 -3.09
N ALA A 149 -22.40 -12.99 -2.13
CA ALA A 149 -22.50 -12.67 -0.71
C ALA A 149 -21.56 -11.52 -0.31
N ASN A 150 -22.07 -10.67 0.58
CA ASN A 150 -21.40 -9.46 1.09
C ASN A 150 -21.22 -8.32 0.08
N ASP A 151 -21.80 -8.41 -1.12
CA ASP A 151 -21.94 -7.25 -1.99
C ASP A 151 -23.02 -6.31 -1.43
N GLU A 152 -22.83 -5.01 -1.55
CA GLU A 152 -23.81 -4.00 -1.18
C GLU A 152 -24.50 -3.48 -2.44
N LEU A 153 -25.83 -3.43 -2.41
CA LEU A 153 -26.63 -2.93 -3.51
C LEU A 153 -27.50 -1.77 -3.06
N THR A 154 -27.47 -0.71 -3.85
CA THR A 154 -28.36 0.43 -3.69
C THR A 154 -29.44 0.37 -4.75
N LEU A 155 -30.67 0.18 -4.30
CA LEU A 155 -31.88 0.23 -5.10
C LEU A 155 -32.48 1.63 -4.96
N THR A 156 -32.61 2.34 -6.06
CA THR A 156 -33.28 3.63 -6.13
C THR A 156 -34.53 3.53 -7.00
N ILE A 157 -35.65 3.91 -6.43
CA ILE A 157 -36.95 4.08 -7.09
C ILE A 157 -37.20 5.58 -7.21
N SER A 158 -37.52 6.05 -8.42
CA SER A 158 -37.77 7.47 -8.70
C SER A 158 -38.98 7.68 -9.61
N GLY A 159 -39.48 8.92 -9.70
CA GLY A 159 -40.66 9.30 -10.48
C GLY A 159 -41.87 9.50 -9.57
N MET A 160 -42.95 8.75 -9.79
CA MET A 160 -44.16 8.86 -8.95
C MET A 160 -43.96 8.40 -7.50
N ASN A 161 -42.94 7.59 -7.26
CA ASN A 161 -42.53 7.15 -5.93
C ASN A 161 -41.03 7.41 -5.78
N GLU A 162 -40.62 7.81 -4.59
CA GLU A 162 -39.22 8.04 -4.26
C GLU A 162 -38.83 7.18 -3.06
N ASN A 163 -37.88 6.29 -3.29
CA ASN A 163 -37.34 5.45 -2.24
C ASN A 163 -35.92 5.02 -2.61
N THR A 164 -34.99 5.10 -1.66
CA THR A 164 -33.66 4.55 -1.81
C THR A 164 -33.40 3.57 -0.68
N ASN A 165 -32.96 2.37 -1.04
CA ASN A 165 -32.63 1.32 -0.10
C ASN A 165 -31.24 0.77 -0.41
N THR A 166 -30.36 0.84 0.59
CA THR A 166 -29.03 0.23 0.52
C THR A 166 -29.01 -0.96 1.47
N ALA A 167 -28.71 -2.14 0.93
CA ALA A 167 -28.63 -3.36 1.72
C ALA A 167 -27.53 -4.30 1.20
N VAL A 168 -26.97 -5.07 2.12
CA VAL A 168 -25.94 -6.07 1.85
C VAL A 168 -26.59 -7.39 1.47
N VAL A 169 -26.07 -8.03 0.43
CA VAL A 169 -26.45 -9.37 0.00
C VAL A 169 -26.03 -10.37 1.06
N THR A 170 -26.98 -11.13 1.59
CA THR A 170 -26.73 -12.11 2.65
C THR A 170 -25.82 -13.25 2.18
N ARG A 171 -25.34 -14.08 3.11
CA ARG A 171 -24.48 -15.25 2.79
C ARG A 171 -25.20 -16.28 1.94
N GLU A 172 -26.53 -16.34 2.03
CA GLU A 172 -27.44 -17.16 1.23
C GLU A 172 -27.75 -16.52 -0.13
N GLY A 173 -27.15 -15.36 -0.43
CA GLY A 173 -27.29 -14.71 -1.72
C GLY A 173 -28.54 -13.85 -1.88
N ASN A 174 -29.20 -13.47 -0.78
CA ASN A 174 -30.44 -12.71 -0.83
C ASN A 174 -30.22 -11.21 -0.65
N TYR A 175 -30.92 -10.41 -1.44
CA TYR A 175 -31.07 -8.97 -1.27
C TYR A 175 -32.44 -8.66 -0.66
N GLU A 176 -32.47 -7.86 0.40
CA GLU A 176 -33.72 -7.44 1.04
C GLU A 176 -34.31 -6.21 0.35
N ILE A 177 -35.57 -6.32 -0.04
CA ILE A 177 -36.32 -5.22 -0.64
C ILE A 177 -37.40 -4.75 0.34
N PRO A 178 -37.42 -3.46 0.72
CA PRO A 178 -38.49 -2.92 1.55
C PRO A 178 -39.86 -3.19 0.94
N ARG A 179 -40.77 -3.76 1.73
CA ARG A 179 -42.16 -4.09 1.34
C ARG A 179 -42.31 -5.20 0.29
N ALA A 180 -41.22 -5.78 -0.22
CA ALA A 180 -41.25 -6.89 -1.17
C ALA A 180 -40.45 -8.13 -0.70
N GLY A 181 -39.79 -8.06 0.46
CA GLY A 181 -39.06 -9.17 1.07
C GLY A 181 -37.77 -9.55 0.33
N LEU A 182 -37.32 -10.78 0.52
CA LEU A 182 -36.01 -11.26 0.04
C LEU A 182 -36.00 -11.69 -1.44
N VAL A 183 -34.96 -11.34 -2.19
CA VAL A 183 -34.72 -11.80 -3.56
C VAL A 183 -33.34 -12.41 -3.67
N ASN A 184 -33.25 -13.66 -4.10
CA ASN A 184 -31.95 -14.27 -4.40
C ASN A 184 -31.33 -13.61 -5.64
N VAL A 185 -30.15 -13.01 -5.48
CA VAL A 185 -29.38 -12.30 -6.52
C VAL A 185 -28.02 -12.95 -6.80
N GLN A 186 -27.68 -14.02 -6.09
CA GLN A 186 -26.41 -14.71 -6.24
C GLN A 186 -26.21 -15.25 -7.66
N GLY A 187 -25.01 -15.04 -8.19
CA GLY A 187 -24.64 -15.51 -9.53
C GLY A 187 -25.27 -14.69 -10.66
N LEU A 188 -26.07 -13.67 -10.35
CA LEU A 188 -26.68 -12.80 -11.35
C LEU A 188 -25.79 -11.62 -11.66
N THR A 189 -25.82 -11.16 -12.91
CA THR A 189 -25.33 -9.83 -13.25
C THR A 189 -26.28 -8.76 -12.70
N ILE A 190 -25.81 -7.50 -12.67
CA ILE A 190 -26.62 -6.36 -12.20
C ILE A 190 -27.89 -6.20 -13.03
N GLU A 191 -27.83 -6.40 -14.35
CA GLU A 191 -29.01 -6.34 -15.22
C GLU A 191 -30.00 -7.47 -14.93
N GLN A 192 -29.50 -8.69 -14.73
CA GLN A 192 -30.33 -9.85 -14.39
C GLN A 192 -31.00 -9.67 -13.02
N ALA A 193 -30.24 -9.19 -12.03
CA ALA A 193 -30.76 -8.87 -10.70
C ALA A 193 -31.81 -7.74 -10.77
N LYS A 194 -31.53 -6.67 -11.52
CA LYS A 194 -32.48 -5.57 -11.77
C LYS A 194 -33.80 -6.08 -12.35
N ALA A 195 -33.74 -6.95 -13.35
CA ALA A 195 -34.93 -7.55 -13.95
C ALA A 195 -35.73 -8.40 -12.95
N LYS A 196 -35.04 -9.22 -12.13
CA LYS A 196 -35.66 -10.07 -11.10
C LYS A 196 -36.31 -9.24 -9.99
N ILE A 197 -35.61 -8.22 -9.51
CA ILE A 197 -36.08 -7.26 -8.50
C ILE A 197 -37.29 -6.48 -9.03
N LYS A 198 -37.23 -5.98 -10.27
CA LYS A 198 -38.36 -5.28 -10.91
C LYS A 198 -39.61 -6.14 -10.93
N LYS A 199 -39.49 -7.42 -11.30
CA LYS A 199 -40.64 -8.36 -11.31
C LYS A 199 -41.29 -8.50 -9.94
N LYS A 200 -40.50 -8.59 -8.86
CA LYS A 200 -41.03 -8.72 -7.50
C LYS A 200 -41.67 -7.42 -7.00
N LEU A 201 -41.10 -6.28 -7.35
CA LEU A 201 -41.60 -4.96 -6.94
C LEU A 201 -42.90 -4.55 -7.63
N LEU A 202 -43.29 -5.17 -8.75
CA LEU A 202 -44.53 -4.83 -9.45
C LEU A 202 -45.78 -4.92 -8.56
N MET A 203 -45.81 -5.84 -7.60
CA MET A 203 -46.92 -5.97 -6.65
C MET A 203 -47.04 -4.77 -5.71
N ALA A 204 -45.90 -4.23 -5.26
CA ALA A 204 -45.86 -3.09 -4.34
C ALA A 204 -45.84 -1.72 -5.07
N TYR A 205 -45.38 -1.69 -6.32
CA TYR A 205 -45.24 -0.48 -7.14
C TYR A 205 -45.74 -0.72 -8.58
N PRO A 206 -47.06 -0.74 -8.82
CA PRO A 206 -47.63 -0.99 -10.16
C PRO A 206 -47.18 0.02 -11.23
N ALA A 207 -46.84 1.24 -10.84
CA ALA A 207 -46.34 2.28 -11.75
C ALA A 207 -44.98 1.97 -12.39
N LEU A 208 -44.26 0.93 -11.94
CA LEU A 208 -43.09 0.38 -12.64
C LEU A 208 -43.45 -0.25 -14.00
N ALA A 209 -44.70 -0.71 -14.17
CA ALA A 209 -45.19 -1.27 -15.43
C ALA A 209 -45.47 -0.17 -16.47
N SER A 210 -46.01 0.97 -16.02
CA SER A 210 -46.37 2.11 -16.88
C SER A 210 -45.20 3.07 -17.15
N GLY A 211 -44.02 2.83 -16.56
CA GLY A 211 -42.82 3.66 -16.75
C GLY A 211 -42.84 5.00 -16.00
N ARG A 212 -43.93 5.32 -15.29
CA ARG A 212 -44.05 6.52 -14.43
C ARG A 212 -43.18 6.43 -13.17
N THR A 213 -42.79 5.22 -12.80
CA THR A 213 -41.76 4.96 -11.79
C THR A 213 -40.60 4.25 -12.46
N GLN A 214 -39.38 4.72 -12.19
CA GLN A 214 -38.14 4.15 -12.68
C GLN A 214 -37.41 3.42 -11.57
N LEU A 215 -36.66 2.38 -11.95
CA LEU A 215 -35.85 1.57 -11.04
C LEU A 215 -34.40 1.61 -11.49
N HIS A 216 -33.53 2.02 -10.57
CA HIS A 216 -32.09 1.99 -10.71
C HIS A 216 -31.50 1.06 -9.65
N LEU A 217 -30.51 0.27 -10.04
CA LEU A 217 -29.78 -0.64 -9.15
C LEU A 217 -28.31 -0.39 -9.38
N SER A 218 -27.59 0.01 -8.35
CA SER A 218 -26.16 0.24 -8.38
C SER A 218 -25.45 -0.65 -7.36
N LEU A 219 -24.20 -0.99 -7.69
CA LEU A 219 -23.29 -1.70 -6.80
C LEU A 219 -22.57 -0.68 -5.93
N GLY A 220 -22.68 -0.84 -4.61
CA GLY A 220 -21.93 -0.08 -3.61
C GLY A 220 -20.62 -0.77 -3.27
N ASN A 221 -20.41 -1.05 -1.99
CA ASN A 221 -19.27 -1.85 -1.55
C ASN A 221 -19.30 -3.25 -2.18
N VAL A 222 -18.13 -3.68 -2.66
CA VAL A 222 -17.96 -5.01 -3.25
C VAL A 222 -17.26 -5.95 -2.30
N ARG A 223 -17.61 -7.23 -2.36
CA ARG A 223 -16.96 -8.26 -1.54
C ARG A 223 -15.47 -8.38 -1.84
N THR A 224 -14.73 -8.83 -0.85
CA THR A 224 -13.37 -9.32 -1.04
C THR A 224 -13.38 -10.79 -1.41
N ILE A 225 -12.39 -11.19 -2.21
CA ILE A 225 -12.13 -12.57 -2.61
C ILE A 225 -10.71 -12.96 -2.20
N LYS A 226 -10.53 -14.24 -1.90
CA LYS A 226 -9.20 -14.82 -1.67
C LYS A 226 -8.66 -15.36 -2.98
N VAL A 227 -7.44 -14.97 -3.34
CA VAL A 227 -6.71 -15.49 -4.49
C VAL A 227 -5.40 -16.07 -4.01
N THR A 228 -5.11 -17.31 -4.38
CA THR A 228 -3.87 -17.99 -4.02
C THR A 228 -2.91 -17.94 -5.20
N ILE A 229 -1.70 -17.46 -4.94
CA ILE A 229 -0.62 -17.36 -5.93
C ILE A 229 0.43 -18.41 -5.59
N ILE A 230 0.75 -19.26 -6.56
CA ILE A 230 1.69 -20.38 -6.43
C ILE A 230 2.69 -20.38 -7.58
N GLY A 231 3.79 -21.12 -7.41
CA GLY A 231 4.87 -21.24 -8.40
C GLY A 231 5.90 -20.13 -8.28
N GLU A 232 6.51 -19.78 -9.41
CA GLU A 232 7.62 -18.83 -9.51
C GLU A 232 7.15 -17.36 -9.47
N ALA A 233 6.65 -16.94 -8.31
CA ALA A 233 6.28 -15.56 -7.99
C ALA A 233 7.25 -14.92 -7.00
N GLN A 234 7.39 -13.60 -7.01
CA GLN A 234 8.28 -12.88 -6.09
C GLN A 234 7.80 -12.98 -4.63
N SER A 235 6.49 -13.07 -4.39
CA SER A 235 5.88 -13.36 -3.09
C SER A 235 4.68 -14.29 -3.29
N PRO A 236 4.87 -15.61 -3.27
CA PRO A 236 3.75 -16.56 -3.34
C PRO A 236 2.96 -16.54 -2.03
N GLY A 237 1.67 -16.85 -2.10
CA GLY A 237 0.79 -16.87 -0.92
C GLY A 237 -0.66 -16.52 -1.21
N ASP A 238 -1.42 -16.36 -0.15
CA ASP A 238 -2.83 -15.97 -0.20
C ASP A 238 -2.99 -14.46 -0.13
N TYR A 239 -3.75 -13.91 -1.08
CA TYR A 239 -4.05 -12.49 -1.19
C TYR A 239 -5.55 -12.26 -1.06
N THR A 240 -5.93 -11.30 -0.22
CA THR A 240 -7.31 -10.82 -0.12
C THR A 240 -7.42 -9.57 -0.97
N VAL A 241 -8.22 -9.63 -2.02
CA VAL A 241 -8.39 -8.53 -2.98
C VAL A 241 -9.86 -8.23 -3.21
N SER A 242 -10.19 -7.06 -3.72
CA SER A 242 -11.55 -6.75 -4.16
C SER A 242 -11.98 -7.70 -5.29
N SER A 243 -13.25 -8.10 -5.33
CA SER A 243 -13.82 -8.88 -6.45
C SER A 243 -13.74 -8.16 -7.80
N LEU A 244 -13.54 -6.84 -7.81
CA LEU A 244 -13.31 -6.02 -9.00
C LEU A 244 -11.84 -5.98 -9.42
N SER A 245 -10.93 -6.58 -8.65
CA SER A 245 -9.50 -6.56 -8.96
C SER A 245 -9.22 -7.36 -10.22
N SER A 246 -8.42 -6.79 -11.12
CA SER A 246 -7.96 -7.50 -12.30
C SER A 246 -6.90 -8.54 -11.93
N PHE A 247 -6.69 -9.51 -12.82
CA PHE A 247 -5.57 -10.45 -12.73
C PHE A 247 -4.21 -9.73 -12.61
N PHE A 248 -4.09 -8.60 -13.30
CA PHE A 248 -2.89 -7.78 -13.27
C PHE A 248 -2.63 -7.14 -11.91
N ASN A 249 -3.68 -6.65 -11.24
CA ASN A 249 -3.57 -6.10 -9.88
C ASN A 249 -3.04 -7.17 -8.93
N VAL A 250 -3.54 -8.40 -9.04
CA VAL A 250 -3.11 -9.55 -8.23
C VAL A 250 -1.64 -9.89 -8.49
N LEU A 251 -1.23 -10.00 -9.75
CA LEU A 251 0.17 -10.20 -10.12
C LEU A 251 1.06 -9.12 -9.53
N TYR A 252 0.63 -7.87 -9.60
CA TYR A 252 1.38 -6.76 -9.04
C TYR A 252 1.52 -6.85 -7.52
N LEU A 253 0.45 -7.19 -6.81
CA LEU A 253 0.48 -7.37 -5.35
C LEU A 253 1.47 -8.47 -4.92
N SER A 254 1.72 -9.46 -5.78
CA SER A 254 2.73 -10.49 -5.55
C SER A 254 4.18 -10.08 -5.89
N GLY A 255 4.37 -8.86 -6.40
CA GLY A 255 5.65 -8.39 -6.95
C GLY A 255 5.98 -8.97 -8.33
N GLY A 256 4.99 -9.56 -9.02
CA GLY A 256 5.17 -10.23 -10.30
C GLY A 256 5.86 -11.59 -10.22
N PRO A 257 6.17 -12.20 -11.38
CA PRO A 257 6.98 -13.41 -11.45
C PRO A 257 8.37 -13.21 -10.82
N SER A 258 8.93 -14.27 -10.22
CA SER A 258 10.31 -14.26 -9.73
C SER A 258 11.31 -14.21 -10.89
N ASP A 259 12.60 -13.99 -10.62
CA ASP A 259 13.65 -14.02 -11.65
C ASP A 259 13.72 -15.37 -12.41
N ALA A 260 13.20 -16.46 -11.82
CA ALA A 260 13.07 -17.78 -12.45
C ALA A 260 11.68 -18.01 -13.10
N GLY A 261 10.74 -17.09 -12.90
CA GLY A 261 9.37 -17.14 -13.40
C GLY A 261 9.20 -16.60 -14.81
N SER A 262 8.10 -16.98 -15.45
CA SER A 262 7.78 -16.52 -16.81
C SER A 262 6.86 -15.30 -16.79
N LEU A 263 7.24 -14.23 -17.49
CA LEU A 263 6.34 -13.12 -17.82
C LEU A 263 5.30 -13.48 -18.89
N ARG A 264 5.48 -14.59 -19.60
CA ARG A 264 4.66 -14.97 -20.77
C ARG A 264 3.73 -16.16 -20.51
N LYS A 265 4.10 -17.03 -19.57
CA LYS A 265 3.33 -18.23 -19.21
C LYS A 265 2.82 -18.09 -17.78
N ILE A 266 1.67 -17.46 -17.64
CA ILE A 266 0.96 -17.28 -16.37
C ILE A 266 -0.46 -17.80 -16.57
N GLU A 267 -0.88 -18.72 -15.71
CA GLU A 267 -2.17 -19.41 -15.83
C GLU A 267 -3.13 -18.95 -14.73
N LEU A 268 -4.38 -18.72 -15.11
CA LEU A 268 -5.46 -18.40 -14.18
C LEU A 268 -6.39 -19.61 -14.10
N ILE A 269 -6.40 -20.26 -12.93
CA ILE A 269 -7.27 -21.40 -12.65
C ILE A 269 -8.50 -20.89 -11.90
N ARG A 270 -9.70 -21.27 -12.36
CA ARG A 270 -10.99 -20.94 -11.76
C ARG A 270 -11.76 -22.24 -11.56
N ALA A 271 -12.49 -22.35 -10.45
CA ALA A 271 -13.39 -23.47 -10.17
C ALA A 271 -14.80 -23.20 -10.68
#